data_AF-A0A520HKG1-F1
#
_entry.id   AF-A0A520HKG1-F1
#
_cell.length_a   1.000
_cell.length_b   1.000
_cell.length_c   1.000
_cell.angle_alpha   90.00
_cell.angle_beta   90.00
_cell.angle_gamma   90.00
#
_symmetry.space_group_name_H-M   'P 1'
#
loop_
_entity.id
_entity.type
_entity.pdbx_description
1 polymer ?
#
loop_
_entity_poly.entity_id
_entity_poly.type
_entity_poly.pdbx_seq_one_letter_code
_entity_poly.pdbx_strand_id
1 'polypeptide(L)'
;KAGEQWNAPTSFTLAPGTARTIGVRFVTAPSIAAIEDTLVANHRPVAVGIPGYVVPTDQEASLFLKTPQPVAKVESLPAGALTATPTASAKGWARYTVRSKGWGRASLAITYADGSVQTVSYYITKPLDQTMADLGRFSTHQQWYEDKADPFGRNPAILTYDREAGKVVTQDPRVWISGMSDEGGAGSWVAAIAKQLDNPDPAEIAKLQRLVDATIQGGLQVADGPHAGAVRKSLFYYDPAAHPGYYDPSVDWKTWTSWSKKDAGDLGRAYNYPHVAIGHWVLYRVARNHPGLVTAHPWRWYLDHAYQTTTAMMRDAPYYTQFGLMEGDVFVDILRDLTREGLT
;
A
#
# COMPACT_ATOMS: atom_id res chain seq x y z
N LYS A 1 -12.18 13.11 -11.66
CA LYS A 1 -12.00 14.58 -11.53
C LYS A 1 -10.92 14.84 -10.47
N ALA A 2 -9.96 15.74 -10.71
CA ALA A 2 -9.02 16.14 -9.65
C ALA A 2 -9.81 16.88 -8.54
N GLY A 3 -9.59 16.51 -7.28
CA GLY A 3 -10.21 17.19 -6.14
C GLY A 3 -9.63 18.57 -5.90
N GLU A 4 -10.09 19.23 -4.83
CA GLU A 4 -9.54 20.52 -4.40
C GLU A 4 -8.03 20.43 -4.09
N GLN A 5 -7.30 21.50 -4.45
CA GLN A 5 -5.86 21.61 -4.20
C GLN A 5 -5.58 21.82 -2.72
N TRP A 6 -4.43 21.33 -2.24
CA TRP A 6 -4.05 21.43 -0.83
C TRP A 6 -3.69 22.86 -0.39
N ASN A 7 -3.26 23.69 -1.32
CA ASN A 7 -2.97 25.11 -1.12
C ASN A 7 -3.85 25.94 -2.05
N ALA A 8 -4.49 26.98 -1.50
CA ALA A 8 -5.17 27.96 -2.32
C ALA A 8 -4.13 28.76 -3.13
N PRO A 9 -4.22 28.79 -4.48
CA PRO A 9 -3.29 29.58 -5.28
C PRO A 9 -3.50 31.08 -5.01
N THR A 10 -2.40 31.83 -4.94
CA THR A 10 -2.48 33.30 -4.85
C THR A 10 -2.60 33.90 -6.24
N SER A 11 -3.46 34.90 -6.39
CA SER A 11 -3.58 35.73 -7.62
C SER A 11 -3.45 37.20 -7.28
N PHE A 12 -3.02 38.01 -8.25
CA PHE A 12 -2.99 39.47 -8.12
C PHE A 12 -3.28 40.11 -9.48
N THR A 13 -3.76 41.35 -9.45
CA THR A 13 -4.00 42.20 -10.64
C THR A 13 -3.02 43.35 -10.64
N LEU A 14 -2.43 43.67 -11.79
CA LEU A 14 -1.57 44.83 -11.99
C LEU A 14 -2.35 45.93 -12.72
N ALA A 15 -2.31 47.15 -12.20
CA ALA A 15 -2.82 48.32 -12.91
C ALA A 15 -1.86 48.73 -14.04
N PRO A 16 -2.32 49.47 -15.07
CA PRO A 16 -1.44 50.00 -16.12
C PRO A 16 -0.24 50.75 -15.53
N GLY A 17 0.97 50.44 -16.02
CA GLY A 17 2.22 51.04 -15.56
C GLY A 17 2.80 50.46 -14.25
N THR A 18 2.12 49.51 -13.59
CA THR A 18 2.65 48.84 -12.39
C THR A 18 3.40 47.56 -12.75
N ALA A 19 4.40 47.20 -11.93
CA ALA A 19 5.18 45.98 -12.07
C ALA A 19 5.28 45.23 -10.75
N ARG A 20 5.40 43.91 -10.82
CA ARG A 20 5.73 43.04 -9.68
C ARG A 20 6.88 42.12 -10.05
N THR A 21 7.88 42.06 -9.19
CA THR A 21 9.01 41.13 -9.33
C THR A 21 8.79 39.93 -8.43
N ILE A 22 8.97 38.74 -9.01
CA ILE A 22 8.93 37.47 -8.28
C ILE A 22 10.28 36.80 -8.52
N GLY A 23 10.97 36.44 -7.43
CA GLY A 23 12.27 35.75 -7.48
C GLY A 23 12.16 34.35 -6.92
N VAL A 24 12.78 33.38 -7.60
CA VAL A 24 12.98 32.02 -7.11
C VAL A 24 14.47 31.77 -7.00
N ARG A 25 14.91 31.20 -5.88
CA ARG A 25 16.31 30.78 -5.68
C ARG A 25 16.34 29.27 -5.49
N PHE A 26 17.19 28.62 -6.28
CA PHE A 26 17.52 27.21 -6.09
C PHE A 26 18.82 27.10 -5.29
N VAL A 27 18.84 26.18 -4.35
CA VAL A 27 20.03 25.84 -3.55
C VAL A 27 20.16 24.32 -3.55
N THR A 28 21.40 23.84 -3.64
CA THR A 28 21.68 22.40 -3.70
C THR A 28 22.01 21.90 -2.31
N ALA A 29 21.26 20.90 -1.83
CA ALA A 29 21.61 20.15 -0.64
C ALA A 29 22.64 19.06 -0.99
N PRO A 30 23.64 18.78 -0.12
CA PRO A 30 24.66 17.77 -0.40
C PRO A 30 24.12 16.34 -0.36
N SER A 31 22.95 16.12 0.24
CA SER A 31 22.20 14.86 0.23
C SER A 31 20.73 15.10 0.58
N ILE A 32 19.89 14.06 0.41
CA ILE A 32 18.47 14.10 0.84
C ILE A 32 18.35 14.40 2.34
N ALA A 33 19.20 13.78 3.16
CA ALA A 33 19.19 13.97 4.61
C ALA A 33 19.64 15.38 5.05
N ALA A 34 20.23 16.17 4.14
CA ALA A 34 20.72 17.52 4.42
C ALA A 34 19.79 18.63 3.89
N ILE A 35 18.60 18.29 3.38
CA ILE A 35 17.65 19.27 2.84
C ILE A 35 17.24 20.28 3.91
N GLU A 36 16.86 19.81 5.10
CA GLU A 36 16.43 20.65 6.22
C GLU A 36 17.55 21.59 6.68
N ASP A 37 18.78 21.09 6.86
CA ASP A 37 19.91 21.91 7.25
C ASP A 37 20.26 22.96 6.19
N THR A 38 20.16 22.61 4.91
CA THR A 38 20.36 23.54 3.79
C THR A 38 19.32 24.65 3.79
N LEU A 39 18.05 24.32 4.07
CA LEU A 39 16.96 25.30 4.19
C LEU A 39 17.20 26.25 5.38
N VAL A 40 17.58 25.71 6.54
CA VAL A 40 17.91 26.49 7.74
C VAL A 40 19.07 27.46 7.46
N ALA A 41 20.15 26.99 6.83
CA ALA A 41 21.30 27.83 6.47
C ALA A 41 20.94 28.95 5.49
N ASN A 42 19.87 28.79 4.72
CA ASN A 42 19.32 29.79 3.79
C ASN A 42 18.14 30.57 4.39
N HIS A 43 17.99 30.57 5.72
CA HIS A 43 16.94 31.30 6.45
C HIS A 43 15.52 30.96 5.98
N ARG A 44 15.28 29.72 5.59
CA ARG A 44 13.94 29.21 5.27
C ARG A 44 13.36 28.46 6.46
N PRO A 45 12.06 28.63 6.76
CA PRO A 45 11.41 27.85 7.81
C PRO A 45 11.35 26.37 7.42
N VAL A 46 11.60 25.51 8.40
CA VAL A 46 11.57 24.05 8.26
C VAL A 46 10.54 23.48 9.23
N ALA A 47 9.76 22.52 8.74
CA ALA A 47 8.74 21.80 9.48
C ALA A 47 8.97 20.29 9.33
N VAL A 48 9.04 19.58 10.46
CA VAL A 48 9.23 18.13 10.49
C VAL A 48 8.16 17.49 11.36
N GLY A 49 7.30 16.65 10.77
CA GLY A 49 6.31 15.83 11.47
C GLY A 49 6.86 14.47 11.88
N ILE A 50 6.58 14.05 13.11
CA ILE A 50 6.94 12.73 13.67
C ILE A 50 5.69 12.07 14.28
N PRO A 51 5.38 10.79 14.00
CA PRO A 51 6.13 9.88 13.13
C PRO A 51 5.95 10.18 11.63
N GLY A 52 5.03 11.08 11.28
CA GLY A 52 4.82 11.51 9.91
C GLY A 52 3.63 12.45 9.77
N TYR A 53 2.98 12.40 8.62
CA TYR A 53 1.91 13.32 8.22
C TYR A 53 0.53 12.65 8.10
N VAL A 54 0.41 11.41 8.56
CA VAL A 54 -0.89 10.73 8.74
C VAL A 54 -1.17 10.70 10.24
N VAL A 55 -2.30 11.26 10.67
CA VAL A 55 -2.62 11.43 12.09
C VAL A 55 -3.97 10.77 12.40
N PRO A 56 -3.96 9.53 12.90
CA PRO A 56 -5.13 8.86 13.45
C PRO A 56 -5.78 9.69 14.56
N THR A 57 -7.11 9.70 14.64
CA THR A 57 -7.85 10.50 15.63
C THR A 57 -7.65 10.04 17.09
N ASP A 58 -7.04 8.88 17.31
CA ASP A 58 -6.68 8.31 18.62
C ASP A 58 -5.18 8.49 18.96
N GLN A 59 -4.41 9.16 18.10
CA GLN A 59 -2.97 9.37 18.29
C GLN A 59 -2.58 10.84 18.25
N GLU A 60 -1.39 11.11 18.78
CA GLU A 60 -0.75 12.42 18.70
C GLU A 60 0.47 12.34 17.79
N ALA A 61 0.64 13.36 16.94
CA ALA A 61 1.88 13.60 16.22
C ALA A 61 2.65 14.76 16.88
N SER A 62 3.96 14.81 16.66
CA SER A 62 4.80 15.96 16.99
C SER A 62 5.15 16.73 15.73
N LEU A 63 5.02 18.06 15.76
CA LEU A 63 5.51 18.96 14.73
C LEU A 63 6.66 19.78 15.30
N PHE A 64 7.82 19.67 14.68
CA PHE A 64 9.02 20.45 15.01
C PHE A 64 9.20 21.55 13.98
N LEU A 65 9.37 22.79 14.46
CA LEU A 65 9.63 23.95 13.63
C LEU A 65 10.98 24.57 13.95
N LYS A 66 11.77 24.83 12.89
CA LYS A 66 12.97 25.65 12.95
C LYS A 66 12.82 26.80 11.98
N THR A 67 12.75 28.00 12.53
CA THR A 67 12.40 29.20 11.78
C THR A 67 13.22 30.39 12.30
N PRO A 68 13.65 31.30 11.43
CA PRO A 68 14.28 32.55 11.85
C PRO A 68 13.28 33.54 12.48
N GLN A 69 11.99 33.37 12.21
CA GLN A 69 10.92 34.28 12.65
C GLN A 69 10.01 33.59 13.68
N PRO A 70 9.59 34.28 14.76
CA PRO A 70 8.61 33.75 15.70
C PRO A 70 7.31 33.34 15.00
N VAL A 71 6.68 32.27 15.48
CA VAL A 71 5.33 31.87 15.04
C VAL A 71 4.33 32.86 15.59
N ALA A 72 3.59 33.52 14.69
CA ALA A 72 2.53 34.45 15.05
C ALA A 72 1.18 33.74 15.19
N LYS A 73 0.89 32.78 14.31
CA LYS A 73 -0.39 32.06 14.28
C LYS A 73 -0.25 30.68 13.65
N VAL A 74 -1.07 29.72 14.10
CA VAL A 74 -1.24 28.42 13.45
C VAL A 74 -2.72 28.16 13.24
N GLU A 75 -3.12 27.86 12.01
CA GLU A 75 -4.52 27.64 11.63
C GLU A 75 -4.70 26.31 10.92
N SER A 76 -5.81 25.64 11.17
CA SER A 76 -6.15 24.40 10.47
C SER A 76 -7.16 24.64 9.35
N LEU A 77 -6.97 23.93 8.24
CA LEU A 77 -7.97 23.75 7.20
C LEU A 77 -8.25 22.25 7.01
N PRO A 78 -9.50 21.76 7.14
CA PRO A 78 -10.68 22.48 7.62
C PRO A 78 -10.50 23.03 9.04
N ALA A 79 -11.22 24.11 9.38
CA ALA A 79 -11.15 24.69 10.72
C ALA A 79 -11.48 23.65 11.81
N GLY A 80 -10.59 23.50 12.78
CA GLY A 80 -10.73 22.54 13.89
C GLY A 80 -10.40 21.09 13.55
N ALA A 81 -9.98 20.78 12.32
CA ALA A 81 -9.57 19.42 11.94
C ALA A 81 -8.23 19.02 12.56
N LEU A 82 -7.32 19.98 12.73
CA LEU A 82 -6.04 19.82 13.42
C LEU A 82 -5.91 20.88 14.53
N THR A 83 -5.38 20.47 15.67
CA THR A 83 -4.99 21.38 16.75
C THR A 83 -3.51 21.19 17.03
N ALA A 84 -2.73 22.28 16.87
CA ALA A 84 -1.32 22.30 17.19
C ALA A 84 -1.09 23.07 18.50
N THR A 85 -0.79 22.35 19.57
CA THR A 85 -0.56 22.93 20.90
C THR A 85 0.95 23.05 21.15
N PRO A 86 1.48 24.25 21.44
CA PRO A 86 2.89 24.41 21.79
C PRO A 86 3.27 23.56 23.00
N THR A 87 4.46 22.97 22.96
CA THR A 87 5.05 22.17 24.05
C THR A 87 6.49 22.61 24.28
N ALA A 88 7.19 21.98 25.24
CA ALA A 88 8.58 22.29 25.52
C ALA A 88 9.46 22.15 24.26
N SER A 89 10.12 23.25 23.90
CA SER A 89 11.09 23.29 22.80
C SER A 89 12.23 22.31 23.02
N ALA A 90 12.81 21.80 21.93
CA ALA A 90 13.91 20.84 21.97
C ALA A 90 15.07 21.30 21.08
N LYS A 91 16.25 21.51 21.66
CA LYS A 91 17.51 21.79 20.92
C LYS A 91 17.37 22.90 19.86
N GLY A 92 16.69 24.00 20.21
CA GLY A 92 16.47 25.13 19.29
C GLY A 92 15.34 24.95 18.28
N TRP A 93 14.53 23.91 18.41
CA TRP A 93 13.29 23.71 17.66
C TRP A 93 12.08 24.02 18.53
N ALA A 94 11.15 24.82 18.00
CA ALA A 94 9.81 24.91 18.57
C ALA A 94 9.08 23.59 18.33
N ARG A 95 8.28 23.14 19.30
CA ARG A 95 7.60 21.85 19.24
C ARG A 95 6.12 22.02 19.51
N TYR A 96 5.30 21.34 18.72
CA TYR A 96 3.86 21.30 18.86
C TYR A 96 3.39 19.85 18.96
N THR A 97 2.46 19.57 19.86
CA THR A 97 1.63 18.37 19.80
C THR A 97 0.49 18.63 18.82
N VAL A 98 0.34 17.77 17.82
CA VAL A 98 -0.72 17.82 16.82
C VAL A 98 -1.74 16.73 17.12
N ARG A 99 -2.98 17.15 17.37
CA ARG A 99 -4.15 16.27 17.52
C ARG A 99 -5.10 16.49 16.35
N SER A 100 -5.73 15.42 15.89
CA SER A 100 -6.66 15.46 14.76
C SER A 100 -8.11 15.17 15.18
N LYS A 101 -9.06 15.68 14.40
CA LYS A 101 -10.49 15.38 14.49
C LYS A 101 -11.08 15.32 13.09
N GLY A 102 -11.96 14.35 12.84
CA GLY A 102 -12.61 14.17 11.54
C GLY A 102 -11.91 13.12 10.69
N TRP A 103 -11.93 13.29 9.36
CA TRP A 103 -11.36 12.35 8.40
C TRP A 103 -10.99 13.06 7.11
N GLY A 104 -9.88 12.67 6.49
CA GLY A 104 -9.45 13.15 5.18
C GLY A 104 -8.31 14.16 5.21
N ARG A 105 -8.16 14.91 4.11
CA ARG A 105 -7.08 15.89 3.96
C ARG A 105 -7.26 17.03 4.95
N ALA A 106 -6.18 17.43 5.61
CA ALA A 106 -6.14 18.63 6.43
C ALA A 106 -4.75 19.29 6.32
N SER A 107 -4.65 20.56 6.68
CA SER A 107 -3.37 21.26 6.72
C SER A 107 -3.28 22.20 7.91
N LEU A 108 -2.05 22.53 8.29
CA LEU A 108 -1.72 23.62 9.21
C LEU A 108 -1.06 24.74 8.40
N ALA A 109 -1.66 25.92 8.38
CA ALA A 109 -1.04 27.15 7.92
C ALA A 109 -0.35 27.84 9.10
N ILE A 110 0.98 27.94 9.04
CA ILE A 110 1.81 28.56 10.06
C ILE A 110 2.20 29.94 9.55
N THR A 111 1.67 30.98 10.18
CA THR A 111 2.01 32.38 9.90
C THR A 111 3.12 32.82 10.83
N TYR A 112 4.19 33.38 10.26
CA TYR A 112 5.32 33.93 10.99
C TYR A 112 5.20 35.44 11.18
N ALA A 113 6.00 36.00 12.09
CA ALA A 113 5.97 37.43 12.43
C ALA A 113 6.25 38.37 11.25
N ASP A 114 6.97 37.90 10.23
CA ASP A 114 7.23 38.65 8.99
C ASP A 114 6.10 38.56 7.95
N GLY A 115 4.99 37.89 8.30
CA GLY A 115 3.84 37.67 7.43
C GLY A 115 4.00 36.51 6.44
N SER A 116 5.15 35.84 6.41
CA SER A 116 5.31 34.62 5.61
C SER A 116 4.44 33.48 6.17
N VAL A 117 3.99 32.60 5.26
CA VAL A 117 3.13 31.46 5.60
C VAL A 117 3.75 30.18 5.08
N GLN A 118 3.81 29.17 5.94
CA GLN A 118 4.19 27.81 5.58
C GLN A 118 3.01 26.87 5.81
N THR A 119 2.66 26.07 4.80
CA THR A 119 1.64 25.02 4.93
C THR A 119 2.29 23.69 5.22
N VAL A 120 1.77 22.97 6.22
CA VAL A 120 2.11 21.58 6.52
C VAL A 120 0.87 20.72 6.27
N SER A 121 1.00 19.79 5.33
CA SER A 121 -0.08 18.93 4.86
C SER A 121 -0.17 17.64 5.69
N TYR A 122 -1.37 17.28 6.14
CA TYR A 122 -1.68 16.05 6.88
C TYR A 122 -2.86 15.27 6.26
N TYR A 123 -2.94 13.98 6.56
CA TYR A 123 -4.12 13.16 6.31
C TYR A 123 -4.64 12.59 7.63
N ILE A 124 -5.90 12.84 7.95
CA ILE A 124 -6.55 12.38 9.17
C ILE A 124 -7.22 11.03 8.88
N THR A 125 -6.92 10.03 9.71
CA THR A 125 -7.57 8.71 9.64
C THR A 125 -8.39 8.45 10.90
N LYS A 126 -9.26 7.44 10.82
CA LYS A 126 -9.90 6.78 11.97
C LYS A 126 -8.80 6.24 12.91
N PRO A 127 -9.17 5.81 14.13
CA PRO A 127 -8.29 5.01 14.95
C PRO A 127 -7.64 3.88 14.13
N LEU A 128 -6.35 3.59 14.37
CA LEU A 128 -5.62 2.64 13.53
C LEU A 128 -6.29 1.26 13.51
N ASP A 129 -6.74 0.79 14.67
CA ASP A 129 -7.46 -0.49 14.80
C ASP A 129 -8.73 -0.51 13.93
N GLN A 130 -9.50 0.57 13.94
CA GLN A 130 -10.70 0.67 13.10
C GLN A 130 -10.35 0.77 11.62
N THR A 131 -9.26 1.45 11.26
CA THR A 131 -8.79 1.54 9.87
C THR A 131 -8.42 0.15 9.33
N MET A 132 -7.73 -0.66 10.13
CA MET A 132 -7.37 -2.03 9.75
C MET A 132 -8.56 -2.98 9.76
N ALA A 133 -9.50 -2.84 10.70
CA ALA A 133 -10.77 -3.57 10.70
C ALA A 133 -11.62 -3.23 9.46
N ASP A 134 -11.67 -1.96 9.06
CA ASP A 134 -12.39 -1.53 7.85
C ASP A 134 -11.76 -2.10 6.58
N LEU A 135 -10.42 -2.16 6.51
CA LEU A 135 -9.68 -2.80 5.41
C LEU A 135 -10.06 -4.28 5.28
N GLY A 136 -9.92 -5.05 6.36
CA GLY A 136 -10.25 -6.47 6.38
C GLY A 136 -11.71 -6.75 6.01
N ARG A 137 -12.64 -5.99 6.60
CA ARG A 137 -14.07 -6.07 6.28
C ARG A 137 -14.35 -5.72 4.82
N PHE A 138 -13.75 -4.66 4.29
CA PHE A 138 -13.95 -4.31 2.88
C PHE A 138 -13.44 -5.41 1.95
N SER A 139 -12.23 -5.93 2.18
CA SER A 139 -11.63 -6.97 1.36
C SER A 139 -12.38 -8.30 1.43
N THR A 140 -12.93 -8.66 2.59
CA THR A 140 -13.66 -9.92 2.77
C THR A 140 -15.17 -9.83 2.51
N HIS A 141 -15.70 -8.65 2.16
CA HIS A 141 -17.11 -8.47 1.78
C HIS A 141 -17.32 -7.86 0.40
N GLN A 142 -16.66 -6.75 0.09
CA GLN A 142 -16.86 -6.03 -1.18
C GLN A 142 -15.94 -6.56 -2.27
N GLN A 143 -14.73 -7.00 -1.91
CA GLN A 143 -13.77 -7.58 -2.85
C GLN A 143 -13.83 -9.10 -2.93
N TRP A 144 -14.55 -9.72 -1.98
CA TRP A 144 -14.71 -11.17 -1.91
C TRP A 144 -15.54 -11.67 -3.08
N TYR A 145 -14.94 -12.56 -3.86
CA TYR A 145 -15.52 -13.13 -5.07
C TYR A 145 -15.67 -14.64 -4.91
N GLU A 146 -16.90 -15.11 -5.09
CA GLU A 146 -17.24 -16.52 -5.12
C GLU A 146 -18.18 -16.78 -6.29
N ASP A 147 -17.65 -17.43 -7.32
CA ASP A 147 -18.42 -17.85 -8.47
C ASP A 147 -17.93 -19.21 -8.93
N LYS A 148 -18.76 -20.23 -8.74
CA LYS A 148 -18.43 -21.61 -9.16
C LYS A 148 -18.38 -21.77 -10.68
N ALA A 149 -18.93 -20.81 -11.43
CA ALA A 149 -18.90 -20.80 -12.89
C ALA A 149 -17.69 -20.04 -13.46
N ASP A 150 -16.83 -19.43 -12.62
CA ASP A 150 -15.61 -18.79 -13.08
C ASP A 150 -14.68 -19.82 -13.75
N PRO A 151 -14.41 -19.70 -15.06
CA PRO A 151 -13.65 -20.72 -15.78
C PRO A 151 -12.14 -20.64 -15.54
N PHE A 152 -11.67 -19.63 -14.79
CA PHE A 152 -10.27 -19.39 -14.44
C PHE A 152 -9.93 -19.85 -13.01
N GLY A 153 -10.89 -20.44 -12.29
CA GLY A 153 -10.67 -21.02 -10.97
C GLY A 153 -10.49 -19.98 -9.86
N ARG A 154 -10.93 -18.72 -10.06
CA ARG A 154 -10.88 -17.66 -9.05
C ARG A 154 -12.03 -17.82 -8.02
N ASN A 155 -12.07 -18.92 -7.28
CA ASN A 155 -13.19 -19.21 -6.36
C ASN A 155 -12.77 -20.05 -5.14
N PRO A 156 -12.76 -19.49 -3.91
CA PRO A 156 -12.98 -18.09 -3.59
C PRO A 156 -11.74 -17.22 -3.85
N ALA A 157 -11.95 -15.95 -4.18
CA ALA A 157 -10.91 -14.98 -4.40
C ALA A 157 -11.18 -13.65 -3.70
N ILE A 158 -10.14 -12.83 -3.55
CA ILE A 158 -10.26 -11.40 -3.29
C ILE A 158 -9.71 -10.72 -4.54
N LEU A 159 -10.59 -10.04 -5.28
CA LEU A 159 -10.27 -9.41 -6.57
C LEU A 159 -10.23 -7.89 -6.45
N THR A 160 -9.66 -7.25 -7.48
CA THR A 160 -9.68 -5.78 -7.61
C THR A 160 -11.12 -5.26 -7.56
N TYR A 161 -11.32 -4.09 -6.95
CA TYR A 161 -12.62 -3.45 -6.86
C TYR A 161 -12.60 -2.08 -7.53
N ASP A 162 -13.51 -1.89 -8.48
CA ASP A 162 -13.74 -0.58 -9.08
C ASP A 162 -14.64 0.23 -8.15
N ARG A 163 -14.04 1.23 -7.50
CA ARG A 163 -14.76 2.12 -6.58
C ARG A 163 -15.76 3.02 -7.30
N GLU A 164 -15.49 3.42 -8.53
CA GLU A 164 -16.39 4.29 -9.31
C GLU A 164 -17.60 3.51 -9.81
N ALA A 165 -17.39 2.28 -10.29
CA ALA A 165 -18.46 1.39 -10.70
C ALA A 165 -19.14 0.63 -9.53
N GLY A 166 -18.53 0.64 -8.34
CA GLY A 166 -19.05 -0.04 -7.14
C GLY A 166 -19.15 -1.56 -7.29
N LYS A 167 -18.17 -2.20 -7.95
CA LYS A 167 -18.19 -3.64 -8.19
C LYS A 167 -16.79 -4.26 -8.26
N VAL A 168 -16.73 -5.57 -8.03
CA VAL A 168 -15.54 -6.38 -8.31
C VAL A 168 -15.22 -6.35 -9.81
N VAL A 169 -13.93 -6.18 -10.13
CA VAL A 169 -13.40 -6.25 -11.49
C VAL A 169 -13.15 -7.73 -11.83
N THR A 170 -14.10 -8.34 -12.53
CA THR A 170 -13.99 -9.74 -12.98
C THR A 170 -13.34 -9.88 -14.35
N GLN A 171 -13.28 -8.79 -15.13
CA GLN A 171 -12.67 -8.68 -16.44
C GLN A 171 -11.98 -7.31 -16.61
N ASP A 172 -10.73 -7.32 -17.06
CA ASP A 172 -9.97 -6.14 -17.49
C ASP A 172 -8.98 -6.60 -18.57
N PRO A 173 -8.77 -5.84 -19.67
CA PRO A 173 -7.83 -6.21 -20.71
C PRO A 173 -6.38 -6.22 -20.22
N ARG A 174 -6.07 -5.60 -19.08
CA ARG A 174 -4.84 -5.83 -18.30
C ARG A 174 -5.09 -7.01 -17.39
N VAL A 175 -4.96 -8.21 -17.95
CA VAL A 175 -5.55 -9.42 -17.36
C VAL A 175 -5.11 -9.71 -15.92
N TRP A 176 -3.93 -9.22 -15.53
CA TRP A 176 -3.42 -9.29 -14.17
C TRP A 176 -4.29 -8.59 -13.13
N ILE A 177 -4.96 -7.47 -13.47
CA ILE A 177 -5.85 -6.73 -12.56
C ILE A 177 -7.01 -7.60 -12.06
N SER A 178 -7.56 -8.43 -12.95
CA SER A 178 -8.61 -9.39 -12.61
C SER A 178 -8.04 -10.78 -12.24
N GLY A 179 -6.73 -10.95 -12.32
CA GLY A 179 -6.04 -12.23 -12.30
C GLY A 179 -5.36 -12.61 -10.98
N MET A 180 -5.53 -11.80 -9.93
CA MET A 180 -4.95 -11.99 -8.59
C MET A 180 -3.42 -11.94 -8.50
N SER A 181 -2.73 -11.51 -9.55
CA SER A 181 -1.26 -11.49 -9.58
C SER A 181 -0.80 -10.25 -10.32
N ASP A 182 0.52 -10.04 -10.37
CA ASP A 182 1.11 -8.71 -10.58
C ASP A 182 0.67 -7.72 -9.48
N GLU A 183 1.36 -6.59 -9.32
CA GLU A 183 1.04 -5.65 -8.22
C GLU A 183 -0.39 -5.09 -8.37
N GLY A 184 -0.84 -4.95 -9.62
CA GLY A 184 -2.18 -4.47 -9.95
C GLY A 184 -3.32 -5.43 -9.59
N GLY A 185 -3.05 -6.73 -9.48
CA GLY A 185 -4.04 -7.75 -9.10
C GLY A 185 -3.87 -8.28 -7.68
N ALA A 186 -2.64 -8.29 -7.16
CA ALA A 186 -2.31 -8.90 -5.89
C ALA A 186 -2.61 -8.00 -4.67
N GLY A 187 -2.48 -6.68 -4.83
CA GLY A 187 -2.51 -5.74 -3.70
C GLY A 187 -3.75 -5.86 -2.81
N SER A 188 -4.91 -6.20 -3.38
CA SER A 188 -6.16 -6.36 -2.63
C SER A 188 -6.12 -7.51 -1.62
N TRP A 189 -5.65 -8.69 -2.06
CA TRP A 189 -5.64 -9.88 -1.20
C TRP A 189 -4.41 -9.93 -0.31
N VAL A 190 -3.28 -9.38 -0.76
CA VAL A 190 -2.08 -9.22 0.07
C VAL A 190 -2.37 -8.27 1.23
N ALA A 191 -3.03 -7.13 1.01
CA ALA A 191 -3.41 -6.22 2.09
C ALA A 191 -4.35 -6.88 3.12
N ALA A 192 -5.33 -7.65 2.64
CA ALA A 192 -6.26 -8.38 3.49
C ALA A 192 -5.59 -9.43 4.37
N ILE A 193 -4.58 -10.14 3.83
CA ILE A 193 -3.76 -11.09 4.59
C ILE A 193 -2.81 -10.35 5.53
N ALA A 194 -2.01 -9.41 5.03
CA ALA A 194 -0.95 -8.75 5.79
C ALA A 194 -1.46 -8.06 7.05
N LYS A 195 -2.65 -7.44 7.01
CA LYS A 195 -3.23 -6.78 8.18
C LYS A 195 -3.49 -7.74 9.35
N GLN A 196 -3.58 -9.05 9.11
CA GLN A 196 -3.80 -10.05 10.15
C GLN A 196 -2.58 -10.23 11.08
N LEU A 197 -1.40 -9.71 10.71
CA LEU A 197 -0.22 -9.71 11.59
C LEU A 197 -0.45 -8.88 12.87
N ASP A 198 -1.10 -7.72 12.72
CA ASP A 198 -1.30 -6.76 13.80
C ASP A 198 -2.76 -6.69 14.27
N ASN A 199 -3.72 -6.99 13.38
CA ASN A 199 -5.15 -6.90 13.66
C ASN A 199 -5.89 -8.17 13.17
N PRO A 200 -5.65 -9.34 13.79
CA PRO A 200 -6.24 -10.60 13.39
C PRO A 200 -7.75 -10.64 13.66
N ASP A 201 -8.53 -11.09 12.67
CA ASP A 201 -9.96 -11.36 12.82
C ASP A 201 -10.27 -12.83 12.45
N PRO A 202 -10.91 -13.62 13.34
CA PRO A 202 -11.16 -15.04 13.09
C PRO A 202 -12.01 -15.33 11.83
N ALA A 203 -13.01 -14.51 11.53
CA ALA A 203 -13.90 -14.72 10.39
C ALA A 203 -13.20 -14.39 9.06
N GLU A 204 -12.37 -13.34 9.07
CA GLU A 204 -11.52 -13.01 7.92
C GLU A 204 -10.46 -14.09 7.69
N ILE A 205 -9.76 -14.54 8.74
CA ILE A 205 -8.76 -15.62 8.65
C ILE A 205 -9.37 -16.92 8.11
N ALA A 206 -10.59 -17.28 8.49
CA ALA A 206 -11.29 -18.43 7.93
C ALA A 206 -11.50 -18.32 6.40
N LYS A 207 -11.81 -17.12 5.91
CA LYS A 207 -11.90 -16.85 4.46
C LYS A 207 -10.54 -16.89 3.77
N LEU A 208 -9.52 -16.28 4.37
CA LEU A 208 -8.17 -16.24 3.81
C LEU A 208 -7.55 -17.63 3.67
N GLN A 209 -7.79 -18.53 4.63
CA GLN A 209 -7.38 -19.94 4.52
C GLN A 209 -8.02 -20.62 3.30
N ARG A 210 -9.33 -20.41 3.06
CA ARG A 210 -10.01 -20.95 1.87
C ARG A 210 -9.44 -20.39 0.58
N LEU A 211 -9.12 -19.09 0.54
CA LEU A 211 -8.49 -18.45 -0.61
C LEU A 211 -7.11 -19.06 -0.89
N VAL A 212 -6.31 -19.31 0.15
CA VAL A 212 -5.01 -19.96 0.00
C VAL A 212 -5.17 -21.38 -0.53
N ASP A 213 -6.06 -22.18 0.04
CA ASP A 213 -6.19 -23.60 -0.30
C ASP A 213 -6.80 -23.85 -1.68
N ALA A 214 -7.82 -23.07 -2.05
CA ALA A 214 -8.61 -23.35 -3.24
C ALA A 214 -8.25 -22.49 -4.46
N THR A 215 -7.49 -21.39 -4.27
CA THR A 215 -7.19 -20.46 -5.36
C THR A 215 -5.72 -20.11 -5.47
N ILE A 216 -4.99 -19.92 -4.36
CA ILE A 216 -3.54 -19.70 -4.44
C ILE A 216 -2.81 -21.02 -4.69
N GLN A 217 -2.92 -21.99 -3.79
CA GLN A 217 -2.22 -23.27 -3.92
C GLN A 217 -2.81 -24.08 -5.08
N GLY A 218 -1.97 -24.45 -6.05
CA GLY A 218 -2.37 -25.16 -7.28
C GLY A 218 -2.94 -24.25 -8.37
N GLY A 219 -3.62 -23.16 -7.99
CA GLY A 219 -4.18 -22.15 -8.90
C GLY A 219 -3.16 -21.07 -9.27
N LEU A 220 -2.88 -20.11 -8.39
CA LEU A 220 -1.91 -19.04 -8.68
C LEU A 220 -0.46 -19.51 -8.54
N GLN A 221 -0.21 -20.37 -7.54
CA GLN A 221 1.05 -21.02 -7.27
C GLN A 221 1.03 -22.47 -7.76
N VAL A 222 2.11 -22.91 -8.40
CA VAL A 222 2.27 -24.30 -8.83
C VAL A 222 2.46 -25.20 -7.60
N ALA A 223 1.60 -26.21 -7.43
CA ALA A 223 1.58 -27.02 -6.22
C ALA A 223 2.71 -28.05 -6.14
N ASP A 224 3.06 -28.67 -7.27
CA ASP A 224 3.95 -29.82 -7.33
C ASP A 224 4.80 -29.86 -8.63
N GLY A 225 5.69 -30.85 -8.70
CA GLY A 225 6.55 -31.08 -9.86
C GLY A 225 7.79 -30.16 -9.93
N PRO A 226 8.47 -30.11 -11.10
CA PRO A 226 9.73 -29.39 -11.26
C PRO A 226 9.66 -27.89 -10.96
N HIS A 227 8.47 -27.30 -11.09
CA HIS A 227 8.20 -25.88 -10.85
C HIS A 227 7.38 -25.64 -9.57
N ALA A 228 7.32 -26.60 -8.63
CA ALA A 228 6.61 -26.42 -7.36
C ALA A 228 7.04 -25.12 -6.65
N GLY A 229 6.07 -24.36 -6.16
CA GLY A 229 6.27 -23.05 -5.53
C GLY A 229 6.30 -21.86 -6.51
N ALA A 230 6.40 -22.11 -7.82
CA ALA A 230 6.45 -21.03 -8.82
C ALA A 230 5.12 -20.30 -8.94
N VAL A 231 5.17 -18.99 -9.23
CA VAL A 231 3.99 -18.12 -9.25
C VAL A 231 3.66 -17.68 -10.66
N ARG A 232 2.42 -17.93 -11.09
CA ARG A 232 1.89 -17.53 -12.40
C ARG A 232 1.67 -16.01 -12.44
N LYS A 233 1.85 -15.39 -13.60
CA LYS A 233 1.59 -13.96 -13.81
C LYS A 233 0.13 -13.55 -13.68
N SER A 234 -0.80 -14.45 -13.93
CA SER A 234 -2.24 -14.19 -13.81
C SER A 234 -3.04 -15.49 -13.86
N LEU A 235 -4.11 -15.57 -13.08
CA LEU A 235 -5.14 -16.61 -13.25
C LEU A 235 -6.06 -16.33 -14.44
N PHE A 236 -6.35 -15.05 -14.68
CA PHE A 236 -7.20 -14.59 -15.76
C PHE A 236 -6.37 -14.37 -17.04
N TYR A 237 -6.92 -14.74 -18.20
CA TYR A 237 -6.25 -14.60 -19.50
C TYR A 237 -7.28 -14.47 -20.61
N TYR A 238 -6.84 -14.06 -21.80
CA TYR A 238 -7.68 -13.94 -22.98
C TYR A 238 -7.53 -15.17 -23.90
N ASP A 239 -8.61 -15.92 -24.00
CA ASP A 239 -8.78 -17.08 -24.88
C ASP A 239 -10.28 -17.24 -25.25
N PRO A 240 -10.76 -16.51 -26.28
CA PRO A 240 -12.15 -16.54 -26.70
C PRO A 240 -12.57 -17.87 -27.34
N ALA A 241 -11.61 -18.69 -27.79
CA ALA A 241 -11.90 -20.01 -28.36
C ALA A 241 -12.22 -21.03 -27.25
N ALA A 242 -11.47 -21.01 -26.14
CA ALA A 242 -11.73 -21.85 -24.98
C ALA A 242 -12.93 -21.36 -24.13
N HIS A 243 -13.22 -20.05 -24.16
CA HIS A 243 -14.27 -19.43 -23.34
C HIS A 243 -15.24 -18.60 -24.21
N PRO A 244 -15.99 -19.23 -25.12
CA PRO A 244 -16.88 -18.52 -26.04
C PRO A 244 -17.99 -17.79 -25.27
N GLY A 245 -18.17 -16.50 -25.58
CA GLY A 245 -19.20 -15.66 -24.96
C GLY A 245 -18.91 -15.18 -23.53
N TYR A 246 -17.72 -15.49 -22.97
CA TYR A 246 -17.36 -15.05 -21.62
C TYR A 246 -16.92 -13.57 -21.58
N TYR A 247 -16.14 -13.14 -22.58
CA TYR A 247 -15.52 -11.81 -22.58
C TYR A 247 -16.50 -10.69 -22.96
N ASP A 248 -16.46 -9.58 -22.22
CA ASP A 248 -17.26 -8.38 -22.50
C ASP A 248 -16.86 -7.80 -23.87
N PRO A 249 -17.80 -7.72 -24.84
CA PRO A 249 -17.49 -7.22 -26.19
C PRO A 249 -17.23 -5.71 -26.23
N SER A 250 -17.53 -4.96 -25.17
CA SER A 250 -17.25 -3.52 -25.08
C SER A 250 -15.80 -3.23 -24.70
N VAL A 251 -15.05 -4.23 -24.24
CA VAL A 251 -13.64 -4.13 -23.87
C VAL A 251 -12.77 -4.41 -25.10
N ASP A 252 -11.71 -3.60 -25.29
CA ASP A 252 -10.69 -3.88 -26.30
C ASP A 252 -9.72 -4.96 -25.82
N TRP A 253 -9.96 -6.19 -26.28
CA TRP A 253 -9.12 -7.37 -25.99
C TRP A 253 -7.96 -7.58 -26.97
N LYS A 254 -7.73 -6.66 -27.92
CA LYS A 254 -6.65 -6.78 -28.92
C LYS A 254 -5.38 -6.04 -28.51
N THR A 255 -5.29 -5.67 -27.24
CA THR A 255 -4.15 -4.96 -26.67
C THR A 255 -3.04 -5.93 -26.26
N TRP A 256 -1.80 -5.44 -26.14
CA TRP A 256 -0.66 -6.24 -25.66
C TRP A 256 -0.83 -6.75 -24.22
N THR A 257 -1.75 -6.16 -23.45
CA THR A 257 -2.02 -6.52 -22.06
C THR A 257 -2.98 -7.71 -21.93
N SER A 258 -3.67 -8.05 -23.02
CA SER A 258 -4.63 -9.16 -23.10
C SER A 258 -3.89 -10.48 -23.34
N TRP A 259 -3.17 -10.92 -22.30
CA TRP A 259 -2.26 -12.08 -22.39
C TRP A 259 -3.00 -13.38 -22.70
N SER A 260 -2.35 -14.23 -23.50
CA SER A 260 -2.80 -15.61 -23.72
C SER A 260 -2.66 -16.45 -22.44
N LYS A 261 -3.27 -17.65 -22.42
CA LYS A 261 -3.06 -18.63 -21.33
C LYS A 261 -1.58 -18.92 -21.07
N LYS A 262 -0.77 -18.98 -22.13
CA LYS A 262 0.68 -19.21 -22.02
C LYS A 262 1.36 -18.03 -21.31
N ASP A 263 1.07 -16.80 -21.73
CA ASP A 263 1.75 -15.60 -21.22
C ASP A 263 1.28 -15.22 -19.81
N ALA A 264 0.05 -15.58 -19.44
CA ALA A 264 -0.48 -15.47 -18.08
C ALA A 264 0.08 -16.56 -17.15
N GLY A 265 0.34 -17.75 -17.69
CA GLY A 265 0.96 -18.86 -16.98
C GLY A 265 2.49 -18.79 -16.86
N ASP A 266 3.13 -17.82 -17.50
CA ASP A 266 4.58 -17.63 -17.43
C ASP A 266 5.03 -17.35 -15.98
N LEU A 267 6.12 -18.01 -15.59
CA LEU A 267 6.65 -18.05 -14.22
C LEU A 267 7.83 -17.10 -14.00
N GLY A 268 8.33 -16.44 -15.05
CA GLY A 268 9.60 -15.73 -15.08
C GLY A 268 9.59 -14.33 -14.47
N ARG A 269 8.47 -13.87 -13.92
CA ARG A 269 8.34 -12.53 -13.30
C ARG A 269 8.51 -12.62 -11.79
N ALA A 270 9.74 -12.37 -11.31
CA ALA A 270 10.09 -12.45 -9.89
C ALA A 270 9.20 -11.57 -8.98
N TYR A 271 8.74 -10.42 -9.49
CA TYR A 271 7.85 -9.51 -8.76
C TYR A 271 6.51 -10.13 -8.32
N ASN A 272 6.12 -11.28 -8.86
CA ASN A 272 4.89 -11.97 -8.42
C ASN A 272 5.07 -12.79 -7.15
N TYR A 273 6.31 -13.21 -6.85
CA TYR A 273 6.63 -14.16 -5.79
C TYR A 273 6.51 -13.57 -4.38
N PRO A 274 6.90 -12.31 -4.11
CA PRO A 274 6.71 -11.68 -2.80
C PRO A 274 5.27 -11.78 -2.30
N HIS A 275 4.28 -11.50 -3.16
CA HIS A 275 2.87 -11.54 -2.79
C HIS A 275 2.44 -12.90 -2.19
N VAL A 276 2.77 -14.01 -2.88
CA VAL A 276 2.44 -15.37 -2.44
C VAL A 276 3.28 -15.77 -1.22
N ALA A 277 4.55 -15.38 -1.18
CA ALA A 277 5.41 -15.59 -0.02
C ALA A 277 4.86 -14.90 1.23
N ILE A 278 4.35 -13.67 1.12
CA ILE A 278 3.65 -12.94 2.20
C ILE A 278 2.39 -13.68 2.61
N GLY A 279 1.58 -14.13 1.66
CA GLY A 279 0.36 -14.89 1.92
C GLY A 279 0.60 -16.05 2.88
N HIS A 280 1.61 -16.87 2.56
CA HIS A 280 2.04 -17.99 3.38
C HIS A 280 2.71 -17.55 4.68
N TRP A 281 3.68 -16.64 4.63
CA TRP A 281 4.44 -16.20 5.80
C TRP A 281 3.54 -15.57 6.88
N VAL A 282 2.54 -14.79 6.49
CA VAL A 282 1.59 -14.20 7.44
C VAL A 282 0.75 -15.28 8.10
N LEU A 283 0.20 -16.24 7.35
CA LEU A 283 -0.56 -17.34 7.95
C LEU A 283 0.31 -18.21 8.86
N TYR A 284 1.59 -18.40 8.54
CA TYR A 284 2.55 -18.99 9.47
C TYR A 284 2.63 -18.19 10.78
N ARG A 285 2.87 -16.87 10.70
CA ARG A 285 3.00 -16.01 11.89
C ARG A 285 1.73 -16.00 12.73
N VAL A 286 0.56 -15.94 12.09
CA VAL A 286 -0.73 -15.97 12.80
C VAL A 286 -0.94 -17.34 13.45
N ALA A 287 -0.75 -18.44 12.73
CA ALA A 287 -0.88 -19.79 13.26
C ALA A 287 0.07 -20.05 14.44
N ARG A 288 1.30 -19.52 14.36
CA ARG A 288 2.35 -19.72 15.35
C ARG A 288 2.12 -18.93 16.64
N ASN A 289 1.59 -17.71 16.53
CA ASN A 289 1.45 -16.77 17.65
C ASN A 289 0.03 -16.70 18.22
N HIS A 290 -0.99 -17.18 17.49
CA HIS A 290 -2.39 -17.18 17.92
C HIS A 290 -3.00 -18.59 17.76
N PRO A 291 -2.72 -19.53 18.68
CA PRO A 291 -3.22 -20.91 18.60
C PRO A 291 -4.74 -20.96 18.44
N GLY A 292 -5.20 -21.70 17.42
CA GLY A 292 -6.62 -21.89 17.13
C GLY A 292 -7.25 -20.90 16.14
N LEU A 293 -6.54 -19.83 15.73
CA LEU A 293 -7.06 -18.92 14.70
C LEU A 293 -6.89 -19.45 13.28
N VAL A 294 -5.75 -20.09 13.00
CA VAL A 294 -5.47 -20.79 11.74
C VAL A 294 -5.54 -22.29 12.00
N THR A 295 -6.39 -22.98 11.26
CA THR A 295 -6.76 -24.39 11.50
C THR A 295 -6.75 -25.25 10.24
N ALA A 296 -6.65 -24.66 9.05
CA ALA A 296 -6.60 -25.40 7.78
C ALA A 296 -5.32 -26.22 7.66
N HIS A 297 -4.17 -25.63 7.98
CA HIS A 297 -2.86 -26.32 8.00
C HIS A 297 -2.06 -25.97 9.25
N PRO A 298 -1.12 -26.83 9.69
CA PRO A 298 -0.20 -26.48 10.76
C PRO A 298 0.73 -25.32 10.35
N TRP A 299 1.20 -24.52 11.31
CA TRP A 299 2.08 -23.36 11.05
C TRP A 299 3.31 -23.70 10.17
N ARG A 300 3.87 -24.91 10.33
CA ARG A 300 5.04 -25.37 9.60
C ARG A 300 4.78 -25.53 8.10
N TRP A 301 3.55 -25.90 7.72
CA TRP A 301 3.15 -26.01 6.32
C TRP A 301 3.25 -24.65 5.62
N TYR A 302 2.73 -23.60 6.27
CA TYR A 302 2.79 -22.25 5.72
C TYR A 302 4.23 -21.72 5.62
N LEU A 303 5.07 -21.92 6.64
CA LEU A 303 6.47 -21.48 6.58
C LEU A 303 7.25 -22.22 5.48
N ASP A 304 6.99 -23.52 5.31
CA ASP A 304 7.58 -24.32 4.23
C ASP A 304 7.13 -23.81 2.84
N HIS A 305 5.86 -23.46 2.65
CA HIS A 305 5.39 -22.90 1.38
C HIS A 305 5.96 -21.51 1.09
N ALA A 306 6.14 -20.67 2.12
CA ALA A 306 6.83 -19.38 1.97
C ALA A 306 8.30 -19.57 1.52
N TYR A 307 8.99 -20.54 2.11
CA TYR A 307 10.34 -20.95 1.70
C TYR A 307 10.38 -21.50 0.27
N GLN A 308 9.47 -22.42 -0.08
CA GLN A 308 9.36 -22.99 -1.42
C GLN A 308 9.10 -21.91 -2.48
N THR A 309 8.27 -20.91 -2.17
CA THR A 309 8.05 -19.75 -3.05
C THR A 309 9.37 -19.00 -3.31
N THR A 310 10.16 -18.78 -2.27
CA THR A 310 11.46 -18.09 -2.36
C THR A 310 12.45 -18.86 -3.23
N THR A 311 12.54 -20.17 -3.05
CA THR A 311 13.45 -21.03 -3.84
C THR A 311 13.00 -21.14 -5.29
N ALA A 312 11.69 -21.28 -5.53
CA ALA A 312 11.11 -21.27 -6.87
C ALA A 312 11.39 -19.98 -7.62
N MET A 313 11.32 -18.81 -6.95
CA MET A 313 11.67 -17.53 -7.57
C MET A 313 13.09 -17.54 -8.14
N MET A 314 14.05 -18.03 -7.37
CA MET A 314 15.45 -18.08 -7.80
C MET A 314 15.67 -19.10 -8.94
N ARG A 315 14.90 -20.17 -8.96
CA ARG A 315 14.95 -21.21 -10.01
C ARG A 315 14.30 -20.75 -11.31
N ASP A 316 13.09 -20.22 -11.24
CA ASP A 316 12.20 -20.02 -12.40
C ASP A 316 12.14 -18.56 -12.86
N ALA A 317 12.53 -17.60 -12.01
CA ALA A 317 12.44 -16.17 -12.28
C ALA A 317 13.72 -15.37 -11.89
N PRO A 318 14.95 -15.84 -12.19
CA PRO A 318 16.17 -15.23 -11.66
C PRO A 318 16.44 -13.81 -12.17
N TYR A 319 15.92 -13.43 -13.34
CA TYR A 319 16.32 -12.19 -14.01
C TYR A 319 16.04 -10.92 -13.19
N TYR A 320 14.84 -10.79 -12.60
CA TYR A 320 14.44 -9.54 -11.94
C TYR A 320 14.94 -9.41 -10.50
N THR A 321 15.49 -10.49 -9.91
CA THR A 321 15.93 -10.50 -8.51
C THR A 321 17.11 -9.55 -8.25
N GLN A 322 17.79 -9.09 -9.30
CA GLN A 322 18.89 -8.13 -9.23
C GLN A 322 18.48 -6.66 -8.99
N PHE A 323 17.20 -6.30 -9.15
CA PHE A 323 16.76 -4.89 -9.14
C PHE A 323 16.08 -4.43 -7.84
N GLY A 324 15.94 -5.34 -6.87
CA GLY A 324 15.03 -5.16 -5.74
C GLY A 324 13.58 -5.45 -6.15
N LEU A 325 12.86 -6.17 -5.29
CA LEU A 325 11.49 -6.60 -5.56
C LEU A 325 10.54 -5.82 -4.66
N MET A 326 9.36 -5.50 -5.20
CA MET A 326 8.27 -4.95 -4.40
C MET A 326 7.97 -5.90 -3.25
N GLU A 327 7.92 -5.37 -2.03
CA GLU A 327 7.68 -6.16 -0.81
C GLU A 327 8.74 -7.24 -0.54
N GLY A 328 9.91 -7.15 -1.19
CA GLY A 328 10.97 -8.17 -1.16
C GLY A 328 11.63 -8.40 0.21
N ASP A 329 11.45 -7.49 1.17
CA ASP A 329 11.92 -7.66 2.55
C ASP A 329 11.31 -8.91 3.21
N VAL A 330 10.14 -9.38 2.74
CA VAL A 330 9.52 -10.62 3.23
C VAL A 330 10.47 -11.82 3.13
N PHE A 331 11.35 -11.89 2.12
CA PHE A 331 12.28 -13.00 1.99
C PHE A 331 13.32 -13.03 3.12
N VAL A 332 13.72 -11.85 3.60
CA VAL A 332 14.61 -11.73 4.76
C VAL A 332 13.88 -12.17 6.02
N ASP A 333 12.61 -11.79 6.18
CA ASP A 333 11.81 -12.17 7.34
C ASP A 333 11.48 -13.67 7.36
N ILE A 334 11.20 -14.27 6.20
CA ILE A 334 11.05 -15.72 6.05
C ILE A 334 12.35 -16.43 6.46
N LEU A 335 13.51 -15.97 5.99
CA LEU A 335 14.80 -16.56 6.36
C LEU A 335 15.04 -16.49 7.87
N ARG A 336 14.76 -15.35 8.49
CA ARG A 336 14.89 -15.18 9.94
C ARG A 336 13.98 -16.13 10.71
N ASP A 337 12.74 -16.30 10.25
CA ASP A 337 11.80 -17.20 10.90
C ASP A 337 12.13 -18.69 10.66
N LEU A 338 12.69 -19.05 9.49
CA LEU A 338 13.26 -20.39 9.27
C LEU A 338 14.39 -20.68 10.26
N THR A 339 15.33 -19.75 10.45
CA THR A 339 16.42 -19.90 11.43
C THR A 339 15.88 -19.98 12.86
N ARG A 340 14.89 -19.13 13.20
CA ARG A 340 14.24 -19.14 14.52
C ARG A 340 13.58 -20.49 14.83
N GLU A 341 12.97 -21.12 13.83
CA GLU A 341 12.30 -22.41 13.97
C GLU A 341 13.26 -23.62 13.75
N GLY A 342 14.56 -23.38 13.55
CA GLY A 342 15.57 -24.43 13.40
C GLY A 342 15.52 -25.19 12.07
N LEU A 343 15.11 -24.51 11.00
CA LEU A 343 14.89 -25.07 9.66
C LEU A 343 15.96 -24.67 8.62
N THR A 344 17.07 -24.06 9.07
CA THR A 344 18.21 -23.63 8.24
C THR A 344 19.48 -24.37 8.59
#